data_AF-A0A0D9ZI83-F1
#
_entry.id   AF-A0A0D9ZI83-F1
#
_cell.length_a   1.000
_cell.length_b   1.000
_cell.length_c   1.000
_cell.angle_alpha   90.00
_cell.angle_beta   90.00
_cell.angle_gamma   90.00
#
_symmetry.space_group_name_H-M   'P 1'
#
loop_
_entity.id
_entity.type
_entity.pdbx_description
1 polymer ?
#
loop_
_entity_poly.entity_id
_entity_poly.type
_entity_poly.pdbx_seq_one_letter_code
_entity_poly.pdbx_strand_id
1 'polypeptide(L)'
;MRTSSFLGKADVVLRGFSGYNTRWALRVLARAMEGAAAVGAADPVAVTVFFGANDTSLPDWKQVHQHVPLDEYQSNLRAICAYFKEQWPSTKIILITPPPIYEPLRIR
;
A
#
# COMPACT_ATOMS: atom_id res chain seq x y z
N MET A 1 -8.88 -1.51 -8.10
CA MET A 1 -10.15 -1.04 -7.51
C MET A 1 -10.91 -0.23 -8.56
N ARG A 2 -12.16 -0.59 -8.88
CA ARG A 2 -12.98 0.22 -9.80
C ARG A 2 -13.60 1.36 -9.01
N THR A 3 -13.23 2.60 -9.32
CA THR A 3 -13.75 3.79 -8.65
C THR A 3 -15.21 4.09 -9.01
N SER A 4 -15.67 3.59 -10.17
CA SER A 4 -17.04 3.82 -10.66
C SER A 4 -18.14 3.30 -9.73
N SER A 5 -17.87 2.28 -8.90
CA SER A 5 -18.84 1.76 -7.92
C SER A 5 -19.12 2.72 -6.75
N PHE A 6 -18.29 3.76 -6.60
CA PHE A 6 -18.39 4.77 -5.54
C PHE A 6 -18.91 6.12 -6.03
N LEU A 7 -19.28 6.24 -7.31
CA LEU A 7 -19.87 7.47 -7.85
C LEU A 7 -21.09 7.91 -7.03
N GLY A 8 -21.07 9.15 -6.55
CA GLY A 8 -22.12 9.72 -5.70
C GLY A 8 -22.19 9.16 -4.28
N LYS A 9 -21.26 8.28 -3.87
CA LYS A 9 -21.20 7.67 -2.54
C LYS A 9 -19.96 8.06 -1.75
N ALA A 10 -18.80 8.14 -2.42
CA ALA A 10 -17.55 8.54 -1.81
C ALA A 10 -16.54 9.00 -2.88
N ASP A 11 -15.69 9.94 -2.51
CA ASP A 11 -14.52 10.28 -3.29
C ASP A 11 -13.43 9.22 -3.09
N VAL A 12 -12.92 8.68 -4.19
CA VAL A 12 -11.87 7.66 -4.16
C VAL A 12 -10.61 8.21 -4.82
N VAL A 13 -9.57 8.34 -4.02
CA VAL A 13 -8.27 8.85 -4.47
C VAL A 13 -7.30 7.68 -4.62
N LEU A 14 -6.80 7.46 -5.84
CA LEU A 14 -5.84 6.39 -6.13
C LEU A 14 -4.41 6.92 -6.07
N ARG A 15 -3.54 6.19 -5.33
CA ARG A 15 -2.10 6.48 -5.15
C ARG A 15 -1.23 5.23 -5.35
N GLY A 16 -1.69 4.30 -6.18
CA GLY A 16 -0.95 3.09 -6.53
C GLY A 16 0.03 3.34 -7.67
N PHE A 17 1.25 2.82 -7.54
CA PHE A 17 2.29 2.89 -8.56
C PHE A 17 2.67 1.48 -9.02
N SER A 18 2.67 1.26 -10.33
CA SER A 18 2.99 -0.06 -10.90
C SER A 18 4.41 -0.50 -10.50
N GLY A 19 4.54 -1.76 -10.09
CA GLY A 19 5.82 -2.35 -9.68
C GLY A 19 6.34 -1.94 -8.31
N TYR A 20 5.68 -1.04 -7.58
CA TYR A 20 6.16 -0.60 -6.26
C TYR A 20 5.97 -1.67 -5.18
N ASN A 21 6.99 -1.81 -4.32
CA ASN A 21 6.96 -2.57 -3.09
C ASN A 21 6.90 -1.63 -1.88
N THR A 22 6.84 -2.19 -0.67
CA THR A 22 6.77 -1.39 0.57
C THR A 22 8.01 -0.50 0.78
N ARG A 23 9.20 -0.95 0.36
CA ARG A 23 10.46 -0.19 0.47
C ARG A 23 10.41 1.11 -0.35
N TRP A 24 9.93 1.04 -1.58
CA TRP A 24 9.82 2.23 -2.43
C TRP A 24 8.63 3.10 -2.03
N ALA A 25 7.54 2.49 -1.58
CA ALA A 25 6.37 3.22 -1.08
C ALA A 25 6.76 4.19 0.03
N LEU A 26 7.54 3.76 1.03
CA LEU A 26 7.99 4.62 2.12
C LEU A 26 8.76 5.86 1.65
N ARG A 27 9.59 5.72 0.60
CA ARG A 27 10.41 6.83 0.09
C ARG A 27 9.58 7.92 -0.56
N VAL A 28 8.42 7.58 -1.10
CA VAL A 28 7.56 8.50 -1.83
C VAL A 28 6.27 8.84 -1.07
N LEU A 29 6.01 8.20 0.08
CA LEU A 29 4.71 8.22 0.75
C LEU A 29 4.20 9.64 1.01
N ALA A 30 5.04 10.49 1.60
CA ALA A 30 4.68 11.89 1.88
C ALA A 30 4.23 12.62 0.60
N ARG A 31 5.08 12.60 -0.43
CA ARG A 31 4.82 13.24 -1.71
C ARG A 31 3.63 12.63 -2.45
N ALA A 32 3.48 11.32 -2.41
CA ALA A 32 2.37 10.62 -3.05
C ALA A 32 1.02 11.00 -2.41
N MET A 33 1.01 11.30 -1.11
CA MET A 33 -0.21 11.67 -0.38
C MET A 33 -0.51 13.16 -0.38
N GLU A 34 0.34 14.00 -1.01
CA GLU A 34 0.03 15.41 -1.23
C GLU A 34 -1.32 15.56 -1.96
N GLY A 35 -2.18 16.42 -1.41
CA GLY A 35 -3.54 16.65 -1.92
C GLY A 35 -4.45 15.43 -1.90
N ALA A 36 -4.12 14.36 -1.17
CA ALA A 36 -4.98 13.20 -1.04
C ALA A 36 -6.21 13.46 -0.16
N ALA A 37 -6.12 14.44 0.74
CA ALA A 37 -7.26 15.05 1.43
C ALA A 37 -7.15 16.57 1.26
N ALA A 38 -8.30 17.25 1.13
CA ALA A 38 -8.32 18.71 1.03
C ALA A 38 -7.89 19.34 2.35
N VAL A 39 -7.14 20.45 2.28
CA VAL A 39 -6.71 21.20 3.47
C VAL A 39 -7.95 21.68 4.22
N GLY A 40 -8.07 21.32 5.50
CA GLY A 40 -9.21 21.67 6.36
C GLY A 40 -10.45 20.77 6.18
N ALA A 41 -10.40 19.75 5.32
CA ALA A 41 -11.43 18.73 5.27
C ALA A 41 -11.28 17.71 6.41
N ALA A 42 -12.33 16.95 6.68
CA ALA A 42 -12.26 15.82 7.59
C ALA A 42 -11.29 14.74 7.06
N ASP A 43 -10.73 13.97 7.99
CA ASP A 43 -9.92 12.79 7.68
C ASP A 43 -10.65 11.85 6.70
N PRO A 44 -9.92 11.16 5.81
CA PRO A 44 -10.50 10.10 5.00
C PRO A 44 -11.16 9.04 5.88
N VAL A 45 -12.36 8.58 5.49
CA VAL A 45 -13.09 7.54 6.24
C VAL A 45 -12.27 6.25 6.32
N ALA A 46 -11.57 5.90 5.25
CA ALA A 46 -10.67 4.75 5.21
C ALA A 46 -9.49 4.95 4.24
N VAL A 47 -8.38 4.32 4.56
CA VAL A 47 -7.22 4.14 3.68
C VAL A 47 -6.98 2.65 3.50
N THR A 48 -6.77 2.23 2.24
CA THR A 48 -6.40 0.85 1.93
C THR A 48 -4.90 0.78 1.64
N VAL A 49 -4.21 -0.17 2.28
CA VAL A 49 -2.80 -0.46 2.02
C VAL A 49 -2.73 -1.84 1.38
N PHE A 50 -2.33 -1.88 0.12
CA PHE A 50 -2.36 -3.10 -0.70
C PHE A 50 -1.00 -3.40 -1.33
N PHE A 51 -0.05 -3.82 -0.50
CA PHE A 51 1.32 -4.20 -0.88
C PHE A 51 1.60 -5.67 -0.56
N GLY A 52 2.68 -6.22 -1.10
CA GLY A 52 3.11 -7.61 -0.86
C GLY A 52 3.37 -8.41 -2.13
N ALA A 53 2.67 -8.11 -3.23
CA ALA A 53 2.83 -8.87 -4.47
C ALA A 53 4.24 -8.73 -5.06
N ASN A 54 4.76 -7.49 -5.11
CA ASN A 54 6.12 -7.21 -5.59
C ASN A 54 7.19 -7.52 -4.52
N ASP A 55 6.87 -7.27 -3.24
CA ASP A 55 7.74 -7.55 -2.09
C ASP A 55 8.15 -9.03 -2.03
N THR A 56 7.22 -9.93 -2.37
CA THR A 56 7.43 -11.39 -2.38
C THR A 56 8.18 -11.90 -3.61
N SER A 57 8.69 -11.02 -4.48
CA SER A 57 9.56 -11.44 -5.60
C SER A 57 10.73 -12.30 -5.08
N LEU A 58 11.03 -13.40 -5.78
CA LEU A 58 12.07 -14.34 -5.34
C LEU A 58 13.46 -13.73 -5.57
N PRO A 59 14.42 -13.97 -4.66
CA PRO A 59 15.77 -13.42 -4.78
C PRO A 59 16.53 -13.93 -6.00
N ASP A 60 16.20 -15.12 -6.50
CA ASP A 60 16.90 -15.76 -7.63
C ASP A 60 16.16 -15.59 -8.98
N TRP A 61 15.23 -14.64 -9.08
CA TRP A 61 14.37 -14.44 -10.25
C TRP A 61 14.58 -13.08 -10.92
N LYS A 62 14.07 -12.94 -12.16
CA LYS A 62 14.19 -11.71 -12.98
C LYS A 62 13.78 -10.42 -12.24
N GLN A 63 12.85 -10.52 -11.29
CA GLN A 63 12.31 -9.40 -10.51
C GLN A 63 12.94 -9.26 -9.12
N VAL A 64 14.15 -9.78 -8.89
CA VAL A 64 14.88 -9.69 -7.61
C VAL A 64 14.96 -8.28 -7.03
N HIS A 65 15.03 -7.26 -7.89
CA HIS A 65 15.08 -5.85 -7.48
C HIS A 65 13.83 -5.39 -6.70
N GLN A 66 12.72 -6.12 -6.81
CA GLN A 66 11.48 -5.87 -6.05
C GLN A 66 11.44 -6.63 -4.72
N HIS A 67 12.33 -7.59 -4.48
CA HIS A 67 12.34 -8.39 -3.26
C HIS A 67 12.51 -7.53 -2.01
N VAL A 68 11.68 -7.81 -1.01
CA VAL A 68 11.75 -7.23 0.34
C VAL A 68 11.76 -8.38 1.35
N PRO A 69 12.81 -8.50 2.18
CA PRO A 69 12.85 -9.46 3.28
C PRO A 69 11.65 -9.32 4.23
N LEU A 70 11.22 -10.42 4.86
CA LEU A 70 9.99 -10.45 5.65
C LEU A 70 10.00 -9.48 6.84
N ASP A 71 11.12 -9.38 7.54
CA ASP A 71 11.35 -8.45 8.65
C ASP A 71 11.26 -6.99 8.20
N GLU A 72 11.84 -6.68 7.04
CA GLU A 72 11.74 -5.36 6.42
C GLU A 72 10.30 -5.08 5.98
N TYR A 73 9.62 -6.02 5.31
CA TYR A 73 8.22 -5.88 4.90
C TYR A 73 7.30 -5.58 6.08
N GLN A 74 7.46 -6.31 7.18
CA GLN A 74 6.67 -6.12 8.40
C GLN A 74 6.93 -4.72 9.01
N SER A 75 8.19 -4.30 9.05
CA SER A 75 8.59 -2.97 9.55
C SER A 75 8.06 -1.86 8.65
N ASN A 76 8.12 -2.04 7.33
CA ASN A 76 7.63 -1.08 6.36
C ASN A 76 6.12 -0.89 6.47
N LEU A 77 5.34 -1.98 6.61
CA LEU A 77 3.90 -1.89 6.82
C LEU A 77 3.55 -1.12 8.10
N ARG A 78 4.28 -1.36 9.21
CA ARG A 78 4.07 -0.61 10.45
C ARG A 78 4.34 0.88 10.25
N ALA A 79 5.41 1.23 9.55
CA ALA A 79 5.76 2.63 9.26
C ALA A 79 4.72 3.31 8.37
N ILE A 80 4.23 2.63 7.32
CA ILE A 80 3.14 3.13 6.45
C ILE A 80 1.87 3.36 7.29
N CYS A 81 1.49 2.42 8.15
CA CYS A 81 0.33 2.57 9.02
C CYS A 81 0.49 3.72 10.02
N ALA A 82 1.67 3.85 10.64
CA ALA A 82 1.97 4.93 11.56
C ALA A 82 1.86 6.30 10.88
N TYR A 83 2.41 6.44 9.67
CA TYR A 83 2.28 7.66 8.86
C TYR A 83 0.81 8.06 8.67
N PHE A 84 -0.05 7.13 8.27
CA PHE A 84 -1.47 7.45 8.08
C PHE A 84 -2.18 7.79 9.39
N LYS A 85 -1.78 7.17 10.51
CA LYS A 85 -2.35 7.50 11.83
C LYS A 85 -1.88 8.84 12.38
N GLU A 86 -0.68 9.26 12.05
CA GLU A 86 -0.18 10.59 12.40
C GLU A 86 -0.86 11.67 11.56
N GLN A 87 -1.03 11.44 10.26
CA GLN A 87 -1.68 12.40 9.36
C GLN A 87 -3.19 12.48 9.56
N TRP A 88 -3.85 11.33 9.74
CA TRP A 88 -5.32 11.21 9.86
C TRP A 88 -5.69 10.28 11.02
N PRO A 89 -5.71 10.79 12.26
CA PRO A 89 -5.92 9.97 13.46
C PRO A 89 -7.20 9.14 13.44
N SER A 90 -8.28 9.69 12.86
CA SER A 90 -9.60 9.05 12.84
C SER A 90 -9.80 8.05 11.68
N THR A 91 -8.95 8.08 10.65
CA THR A 91 -9.01 7.18 9.49
C THR A 91 -8.94 5.70 9.90
N LYS A 92 -9.75 4.85 9.27
CA LYS A 92 -9.61 3.39 9.35
C LYS A 92 -8.58 2.89 8.33
N ILE A 93 -7.59 2.14 8.79
CA ILE A 93 -6.58 1.53 7.90
C ILE A 93 -7.00 0.09 7.62
N ILE A 94 -7.15 -0.24 6.34
CA ILE A 94 -7.50 -1.57 5.86
C ILE A 94 -6.29 -2.15 5.13
N LEU A 95 -5.67 -3.16 5.72
CA LEU A 95 -4.61 -3.92 5.06
C LEU A 95 -5.24 -4.94 4.12
N ILE A 96 -4.86 -4.93 2.85
CA ILE A 96 -5.27 -5.92 1.86
C ILE A 96 -4.05 -6.79 1.57
N THR A 97 -4.18 -8.09 1.84
CA THR A 97 -3.12 -9.06 1.57
C THR A 97 -2.93 -9.22 0.06
N PRO A 98 -1.70 -9.49 -0.41
CA PRO A 98 -1.47 -9.78 -1.83
C PRO A 98 -2.36 -10.93 -2.32
N PRO A 99 -2.74 -10.95 -3.60
CA PRO A 99 -3.54 -12.04 -4.15
C PRO A 99 -2.80 -13.38 -4.02
N PRO A 100 -3.53 -14.51 -3.99
CA PRO A 100 -2.91 -15.83 -3.97
C PRO A 100 -1.93 -15.97 -5.13
N ILE A 101 -0.70 -16.34 -4.82
CA ILE A 101 0.28 -16.70 -5.83
C ILE A 101 0.22 -18.21 -5.99
N TYR A 102 -0.23 -18.66 -7.16
CA TYR A 102 -0.08 -20.06 -7.56
C TYR A 102 1.26 -20.21 -8.27
N GLU A 103 2.29 -20.54 -7.49
CA GLU A 103 3.62 -20.87 -8.00
C GLU A 103 4.11 -22.10 -7.21
N PRO A 104 4.26 -23.28 -7.83
CA PRO A 104 4.67 -24.50 -7.13
C PRO A 104 5.96 -24.34 -6.32
N LEU A 105 6.86 -23.45 -6.77
CA LEU A 105 8.12 -23.13 -6.09
C LEU A 105 7.95 -22.32 -4.78
N ARG A 106 6.74 -21.83 -4.49
CA ARG A 106 6.41 -21.07 -3.26
C ARG A 106 5.62 -21.89 -2.24
N ILE A 107 5.22 -23.11 -2.58
CA ILE A 107 4.60 -24.04 -1.65
C ILE A 107 5.75 -24.82 -0.98
N ARG A 108 6.01 -24.52 0.29
CA ARG A 108 6.90 -25.30 1.16
C ARG A 108 6.08 -25.99 2.22
#